data_AF-A0A7X8VKJ2-F1
#
_entry.id   AF-A0A7X8VKJ2-F1
#
_cell.length_a   1.000
_cell.length_b   1.000
_cell.length_c   1.000
_cell.angle_alpha   90.00
_cell.angle_beta   90.00
_cell.angle_gamma   90.00
#
_symmetry.space_group_name_H-M   'P 1'
#
loop_
_entity.id
_entity.type
_entity.pdbx_description
1 polymer ?
#
loop_
_entity_poly.entity_id
_entity_poly.type
_entity_poly.pdbx_seq_one_letter_code
_entity_poly.pdbx_strand_id
1 'polypeptide(L)'
;MTDPLINERKMVGFVRDPLPTVGALSLKSKNARADLEWLGWRNIDSLPLLWALSGSGDPDVALNHLVRLYQALEEESPQARDEIDQRLRSDEAFRVRLIALLGGSSAIGDHLVANPEQWVLLCKDAPTREEMFAEMLASVEATPAELAIEDNPETTNSASAALTTPGTYRAGITGPDAERFLRWTYRTIMMRLAALDLSGTYPNDARRKGQPRVDFSTAARRLSDLADAALTAALSVAVAGVYADRPVDARLSVMAMGKCGAQELNYISDVDVVFAAEPAHAKATRLAAEFIRIGCNSFFEVDAALRPEGKSGALVRTLDSHAAYYRRWAETWEFQALLKARPMTGDMALGKDYIDRLGPMVWEASQRDSFVDDIQAMRRRVLENVPEDLRDRELKLGRGGLR
;
A
#
# COMPACT_ATOMS: atom_id res chain seq x y z
N MET A 1 30.20 -34.61 -70.34
CA MET A 1 29.12 -35.13 -69.47
C MET A 1 29.18 -34.35 -68.17
N THR A 2 28.40 -33.28 -68.09
CA THR A 2 28.19 -32.50 -66.86
C THR A 2 26.81 -32.88 -66.35
N ASP A 3 26.78 -33.47 -65.16
CA ASP A 3 25.59 -34.04 -64.51
C ASP A 3 24.52 -32.95 -64.22
N PRO A 4 23.27 -33.07 -64.73
CA PRO A 4 22.23 -32.06 -64.54
C PRO A 4 21.58 -32.04 -63.15
N LEU A 5 21.96 -32.89 -62.21
CA LEU A 5 21.23 -33.06 -60.94
C LEU A 5 21.69 -32.17 -59.77
N ILE A 6 22.62 -31.25 -60.00
CA ILE A 6 23.07 -30.28 -58.98
C ILE A 6 22.53 -28.87 -59.29
N ASN A 7 21.22 -28.73 -59.47
CA ASN A 7 20.63 -27.38 -59.49
C ASN A 7 19.18 -27.26 -58.99
N GLU A 8 18.68 -28.26 -58.23
CA GLU A 8 17.33 -28.20 -57.65
C GLU A 8 17.29 -28.13 -56.10
N ARG A 9 18.44 -27.94 -55.43
CA ARG A 9 18.50 -27.85 -53.95
C ARG A 9 18.86 -26.49 -53.36
N LYS A 10 18.63 -25.40 -54.10
CA LYS A 10 18.80 -24.03 -53.57
C LYS A 10 17.60 -23.13 -53.87
N MET A 11 16.43 -23.48 -53.35
CA MET A 11 15.35 -22.53 -53.05
C MET A 11 14.39 -23.11 -52.01
N VAL A 12 14.90 -23.54 -50.86
CA VAL A 12 14.09 -23.56 -49.64
C VAL A 12 14.42 -22.26 -48.92
N GLY A 13 13.67 -21.21 -49.24
CA GLY A 13 13.71 -20.00 -48.44
C GLY A 13 13.41 -20.39 -46.99
N PHE A 14 14.32 -20.08 -46.07
CA PHE A 14 14.03 -20.14 -44.64
C PHE A 14 12.87 -19.18 -44.38
N VAL A 15 11.64 -19.69 -44.36
CA VAL A 15 10.50 -18.97 -43.80
C VAL A 15 10.82 -18.84 -42.32
N ARG A 16 11.32 -17.66 -41.90
CA ARG A 16 11.52 -17.37 -40.49
C ARG A 16 10.17 -17.51 -39.80
N ASP A 17 10.12 -18.32 -38.74
CA ASP A 17 8.97 -18.36 -37.84
C ASP A 17 8.64 -16.90 -37.44
N PRO A 18 7.44 -16.39 -37.76
CA PRO A 18 7.08 -15.01 -37.43
C PRO A 18 6.98 -14.79 -35.91
N LEU A 19 6.96 -15.88 -35.12
CA LEU A 19 6.87 -15.80 -33.68
C LEU A 19 8.25 -15.56 -33.03
N PRO A 20 8.32 -14.71 -31.99
CA PRO A 20 9.56 -14.55 -31.23
C PRO A 20 9.96 -15.86 -30.56
N THR A 21 11.27 -16.09 -30.43
CA THR A 21 11.81 -17.18 -29.62
C THR A 21 11.61 -16.88 -28.13
N VAL A 22 11.61 -17.90 -27.27
CA VAL A 22 11.54 -17.70 -25.81
C VAL A 22 12.64 -16.76 -25.28
N GLY A 23 13.85 -16.84 -25.84
CA GLY A 23 14.95 -15.94 -25.51
C GLY A 23 14.71 -14.50 -25.97
N ALA A 24 14.04 -14.29 -27.11
CA ALA A 24 13.64 -12.95 -27.56
C ALA A 24 12.55 -12.32 -26.66
N LEU A 25 11.86 -13.14 -25.88
CA LEU A 25 10.90 -12.71 -24.86
C LEU A 25 11.53 -12.54 -23.47
N SER A 26 12.86 -12.71 -23.36
CA SER A 26 13.60 -12.70 -22.10
C SER A 26 13.20 -13.80 -21.11
N LEU A 27 12.57 -14.88 -21.59
CA LEU A 27 12.22 -16.05 -20.76
C LEU A 27 13.41 -16.99 -20.64
N LYS A 28 13.71 -17.40 -19.41
CA LYS A 28 14.84 -18.28 -19.07
C LYS A 28 14.39 -19.67 -18.62
N SER A 29 13.12 -19.83 -18.25
CA SER A 29 12.55 -21.12 -17.86
C SER A 29 12.64 -22.15 -18.98
N LYS A 30 13.07 -23.37 -18.64
CA LYS A 30 13.07 -24.53 -19.56
C LYS A 30 11.66 -24.93 -20.02
N ASN A 31 10.62 -24.58 -19.25
CA ASN A 31 9.24 -24.90 -19.54
C ASN A 31 8.52 -23.78 -20.31
N ALA A 32 9.16 -22.61 -20.48
CA ALA A 32 8.52 -21.41 -21.04
C ALA A 32 7.79 -21.66 -22.37
N ARG A 33 8.38 -22.48 -23.24
CA ARG A 33 7.72 -22.84 -24.50
C ARG A 33 6.42 -23.63 -24.28
N ALA A 34 6.48 -24.67 -23.45
CA ALA A 34 5.33 -25.52 -23.15
C ALA A 34 4.23 -24.71 -22.44
N ASP A 35 4.61 -23.82 -21.52
CA ASP A 35 3.67 -22.94 -20.82
C ASP A 35 2.95 -21.98 -21.80
N LEU A 36 3.67 -21.39 -22.76
CA LEU A 36 3.09 -20.56 -23.82
C LEU A 36 2.22 -21.36 -24.80
N GLU A 37 2.56 -22.63 -25.07
CA GLU A 37 1.74 -23.53 -25.88
C GLU A 37 0.44 -23.89 -25.12
N TRP A 38 0.53 -24.17 -23.82
CA TRP A 38 -0.63 -24.47 -22.97
C TRP A 38 -1.58 -23.28 -22.80
N LEU A 39 -1.05 -22.06 -22.69
CA LEU A 39 -1.85 -20.83 -22.72
C LEU A 39 -2.51 -20.57 -24.09
N GLY A 40 -2.12 -21.30 -25.14
CA GLY A 40 -2.61 -21.04 -26.50
C GLY A 40 -2.05 -19.75 -27.10
N TRP A 41 -0.84 -19.34 -26.69
CA TRP A 41 -0.22 -18.06 -27.10
C TRP A 41 0.85 -18.21 -28.19
N ARG A 42 1.19 -19.44 -28.58
CA ARG A 42 2.14 -19.72 -29.68
C ARG A 42 1.49 -19.63 -31.06
N ASN A 43 0.95 -18.46 -31.38
CA ASN A 43 0.38 -18.13 -32.69
C ASN A 43 0.51 -16.64 -32.99
N ILE A 44 0.26 -16.26 -34.24
CA ILE A 44 0.44 -14.89 -34.75
C ILE A 44 -0.53 -13.92 -34.07
N ASP A 45 -1.76 -14.36 -33.80
CA ASP A 45 -2.80 -13.53 -33.17
C ASP A 45 -2.45 -13.16 -31.71
N SER A 46 -1.59 -13.96 -31.07
CA SER A 46 -1.07 -13.73 -29.72
C SER A 46 0.24 -12.92 -29.68
N LEU A 47 0.77 -12.42 -30.81
CA LEU A 47 1.98 -11.59 -30.81
C LEU A 47 1.95 -10.43 -29.82
N PRO A 48 0.84 -9.67 -29.66
CA PRO A 48 0.76 -8.62 -28.65
C PRO A 48 0.91 -9.15 -27.21
N LEU A 49 0.41 -10.36 -26.91
CA LEU A 49 0.52 -10.98 -25.59
C LEU A 49 1.97 -11.39 -25.31
N LEU A 50 2.64 -11.99 -26.29
CA LEU A 50 4.03 -12.40 -26.18
C LEU A 50 4.95 -11.19 -25.93
N TRP A 51 4.80 -10.12 -26.70
CA TRP A 51 5.59 -8.89 -26.48
C TRP A 51 5.23 -8.19 -25.18
N ALA A 52 3.96 -8.25 -24.75
CA ALA A 52 3.56 -7.74 -23.46
C ALA A 52 4.26 -8.50 -22.31
N LEU A 53 4.34 -9.83 -22.39
CA LEU A 53 5.06 -10.65 -21.41
C LEU A 53 6.54 -10.24 -21.31
N SER A 54 7.19 -9.98 -22.45
CA SER A 54 8.60 -9.59 -22.50
C SER A 54 8.92 -8.23 -21.87
N GLY A 55 7.92 -7.35 -21.74
CA GLY A 55 8.10 -6.03 -21.13
C GLY A 55 7.83 -5.96 -19.63
N SER A 56 7.42 -7.05 -18.98
CA SER A 56 7.25 -7.05 -17.52
C SER A 56 8.61 -6.95 -16.81
N GLY A 57 8.58 -6.60 -15.51
CA GLY A 57 9.81 -6.52 -14.70
C GLY A 57 10.57 -7.84 -14.66
N ASP A 58 9.84 -8.95 -14.52
CA ASP A 58 10.34 -10.32 -14.65
C ASP A 58 9.37 -11.18 -15.49
N PRO A 59 9.72 -11.50 -16.76
CA PRO A 59 8.87 -12.29 -17.65
C PRO A 59 8.65 -13.74 -17.20
N ASP A 60 9.62 -14.37 -16.54
CA ASP A 60 9.48 -15.75 -16.06
C ASP A 60 8.49 -15.81 -14.90
N VAL A 61 8.58 -14.86 -13.97
CA VAL A 61 7.62 -14.73 -12.86
C VAL A 61 6.23 -14.39 -13.37
N ALA A 62 6.11 -13.47 -14.35
CA ALA A 62 4.83 -13.16 -14.98
C ALA A 62 4.19 -14.38 -15.64
N LEU A 63 4.96 -15.16 -16.41
CA LEU A 63 4.47 -16.37 -17.07
C LEU A 63 4.02 -17.43 -16.05
N ASN A 64 4.78 -17.61 -14.97
CA ASN A 64 4.41 -18.56 -13.93
C ASN A 64 3.09 -18.18 -13.24
N HIS A 65 2.90 -16.91 -12.88
CA HIS A 65 1.62 -16.46 -12.32
C HIS A 65 0.48 -16.57 -13.31
N LEU A 66 0.69 -16.26 -14.59
CA LEU A 66 -0.35 -16.41 -15.63
C LEU A 66 -0.84 -17.86 -15.72
N VAL A 67 0.07 -18.83 -15.77
CA VAL A 67 -0.28 -20.26 -15.79
C VAL A 67 -1.08 -20.63 -14.55
N ARG A 68 -0.60 -20.25 -13.35
CA ARG A 68 -1.28 -20.57 -12.09
C ARG A 68 -2.65 -19.90 -11.97
N LEU A 69 -2.78 -18.66 -12.44
CA LEU A 69 -4.05 -17.93 -12.48
C LEU A 69 -5.04 -18.61 -13.42
N TYR A 70 -4.60 -19.03 -14.61
CA TYR A 70 -5.45 -19.72 -15.57
C TYR A 70 -5.89 -21.10 -15.06
N GLN A 71 -5.00 -21.82 -14.35
CA GLN A 71 -5.33 -23.09 -13.69
C GLN A 71 -6.39 -22.88 -12.60
N ALA A 72 -6.21 -21.89 -11.72
CA ALA A 72 -7.19 -21.57 -10.68
C ALA A 72 -8.55 -21.18 -11.28
N LEU A 73 -8.56 -20.37 -12.35
CA LEU A 73 -9.78 -20.02 -13.07
C LEU A 73 -10.43 -21.24 -13.75
N GLU A 74 -9.65 -22.16 -14.33
CA GLU A 74 -10.18 -23.37 -14.95
C GLU A 74 -10.87 -24.30 -13.93
N GLU A 75 -10.34 -24.37 -12.71
CA GLU A 75 -10.91 -25.16 -11.62
C GLU A 75 -12.19 -24.53 -11.04
N GLU A 76 -12.24 -23.21 -10.89
CA GLU A 76 -13.36 -22.50 -10.24
C GLU A 76 -14.47 -22.05 -11.21
N SER A 77 -14.09 -21.55 -12.40
CA SER A 77 -15.02 -21.02 -13.41
C SER A 77 -14.39 -21.01 -14.82
N PRO A 78 -14.59 -22.06 -15.64
CA PRO A 78 -14.05 -22.12 -17.00
C PRO A 78 -14.43 -20.91 -17.88
N GLN A 79 -15.62 -20.33 -17.68
CA GLN A 79 -16.04 -19.11 -18.39
C GLN A 79 -15.14 -17.92 -18.05
N ALA A 80 -14.74 -17.76 -16.79
CA ALA A 80 -13.88 -16.67 -16.37
C ALA A 80 -12.47 -16.76 -16.98
N ARG A 81 -11.97 -17.98 -17.26
CA ARG A 81 -10.72 -18.19 -18.02
C ARG A 81 -10.82 -17.64 -19.44
N ASP A 82 -11.91 -17.94 -20.13
CA ASP A 82 -12.11 -17.45 -21.50
C ASP A 82 -12.29 -15.93 -21.53
N GLU A 83 -12.99 -15.36 -20.54
CA GLU A 83 -13.18 -13.92 -20.40
C GLU A 83 -11.86 -13.17 -20.20
N ILE A 84 -10.98 -13.65 -19.31
CA ILE A 84 -9.68 -12.99 -19.09
C ILE A 84 -8.78 -13.09 -20.33
N ASP A 85 -8.76 -14.21 -21.05
CA ASP A 85 -7.97 -14.36 -22.29
C ASP A 85 -8.51 -13.42 -23.39
N GLN A 86 -9.83 -13.37 -23.56
CA GLN A 86 -10.47 -12.42 -24.48
C GLN A 86 -10.13 -10.96 -24.12
N ARG A 87 -10.14 -10.63 -22.82
CA ARG A 87 -9.79 -9.28 -22.34
C ARG A 87 -8.33 -8.96 -22.58
N LEU A 88 -7.40 -9.88 -22.30
CA LEU A 88 -5.98 -9.72 -22.60
C LEU A 88 -5.72 -9.42 -24.08
N ARG A 89 -6.48 -10.05 -24.98
CA ARG A 89 -6.36 -9.82 -26.42
C ARG A 89 -6.93 -8.48 -26.86
N SER A 90 -8.12 -8.14 -26.37
CA SER A 90 -8.89 -6.99 -26.85
C SER A 90 -8.58 -5.66 -26.16
N ASP A 91 -8.07 -5.68 -24.93
CA ASP A 91 -7.79 -4.47 -24.14
C ASP A 91 -6.30 -4.36 -23.79
N GLU A 92 -5.62 -3.42 -24.45
CA GLU A 92 -4.19 -3.16 -24.25
C GLU A 92 -3.87 -2.62 -22.85
N ALA A 93 -4.73 -1.78 -22.29
CA ALA A 93 -4.50 -1.20 -20.97
C ALA A 93 -4.60 -2.27 -19.89
N PHE A 94 -5.63 -3.10 -19.95
CA PHE A 94 -5.77 -4.26 -19.06
C PHE A 94 -4.60 -5.24 -19.22
N ARG A 95 -4.24 -5.59 -20.46
CA ARG A 95 -3.10 -6.48 -20.76
C ARG A 95 -1.82 -6.03 -20.09
N VAL A 96 -1.48 -4.75 -20.25
CA VAL A 96 -0.26 -4.18 -19.65
C VAL A 96 -0.36 -4.16 -18.13
N ARG A 97 -1.51 -3.76 -17.56
CA ARG A 97 -1.72 -3.76 -16.09
C ARG A 97 -1.53 -5.14 -15.48
N LEU A 98 -2.18 -6.17 -16.02
CA LEU A 98 -2.06 -7.53 -15.50
C LEU A 98 -0.62 -8.04 -15.63
N ILE A 99 -0.02 -7.94 -16.81
CA ILE A 99 1.32 -8.50 -17.05
C ILE A 99 2.40 -7.74 -16.26
N ALA A 100 2.30 -6.41 -16.16
CA ALA A 100 3.21 -5.61 -15.36
C ALA A 100 3.10 -5.98 -13.86
N LEU A 101 1.89 -6.16 -13.34
CA LEU A 101 1.64 -6.61 -11.98
C LEU A 101 2.29 -7.98 -11.71
N LEU A 102 1.97 -8.96 -12.56
CA LEU A 102 2.40 -10.35 -12.38
C LEU A 102 3.92 -10.54 -12.48
N GLY A 103 4.61 -9.71 -13.26
CA GLY A 103 6.07 -9.71 -13.32
C GLY A 103 6.75 -8.71 -12.39
N GLY A 104 6.01 -7.77 -11.80
CA GLY A 104 6.55 -6.74 -10.92
C GLY A 104 6.48 -7.11 -9.43
N SER A 105 5.61 -8.03 -9.03
CA SER A 105 5.46 -8.45 -7.63
C SER A 105 5.02 -9.90 -7.51
N SER A 106 5.87 -10.73 -6.88
CA SER A 106 5.50 -12.11 -6.56
C SER A 106 4.39 -12.19 -5.52
N ALA A 107 4.49 -11.40 -4.45
CA ALA A 107 3.49 -11.42 -3.37
C ALA A 107 2.09 -11.02 -3.85
N ILE A 108 1.99 -10.03 -4.74
CA ILE A 108 0.69 -9.59 -5.28
C ILE A 108 0.21 -10.56 -6.38
N GLY A 109 1.14 -11.10 -7.19
CA GLY A 109 0.81 -12.18 -8.13
C GLY A 109 0.21 -13.40 -7.43
N ASP A 110 0.81 -13.84 -6.33
CA ASP A 110 0.29 -14.92 -5.49
C ASP A 110 -1.08 -14.58 -4.87
N HIS A 111 -1.28 -13.33 -4.43
CA HIS A 111 -2.60 -12.87 -3.95
C HIS A 111 -3.67 -12.98 -5.03
N LEU A 112 -3.39 -12.57 -6.26
CA LEU A 112 -4.34 -12.70 -7.37
C LEU A 112 -4.57 -14.17 -7.75
N VAL A 113 -3.53 -15.01 -7.77
CA VAL A 113 -3.68 -16.45 -8.04
C VAL A 113 -4.57 -17.13 -6.98
N ALA A 114 -4.46 -16.73 -5.71
CA ALA A 114 -5.29 -17.26 -4.63
C ALA A 114 -6.72 -16.70 -4.60
N ASN A 115 -7.01 -15.65 -5.38
CA ASN A 115 -8.32 -15.00 -5.49
C ASN A 115 -8.58 -14.67 -6.96
N PRO A 116 -8.65 -15.70 -7.82
CA PRO A 116 -8.52 -15.55 -9.26
C PRO A 116 -9.60 -14.64 -9.86
N GLU A 117 -10.82 -14.63 -9.31
CA GLU A 117 -11.95 -13.82 -9.73
C GLU A 117 -11.70 -12.30 -9.59
N GLN A 118 -10.73 -11.89 -8.77
CA GLN A 118 -10.42 -10.47 -8.55
C GLN A 118 -9.69 -9.82 -9.73
N TRP A 119 -9.34 -10.56 -10.78
CA TRP A 119 -8.72 -10.01 -12.00
C TRP A 119 -9.56 -8.87 -12.61
N VAL A 120 -10.89 -8.95 -12.47
CA VAL A 120 -11.82 -7.94 -12.99
C VAL A 120 -11.58 -6.54 -12.40
N LEU A 121 -11.02 -6.47 -11.19
CA LEU A 121 -10.70 -5.20 -10.54
C LEU A 121 -9.56 -4.45 -11.24
N LEU A 122 -8.71 -5.13 -12.00
CA LEU A 122 -7.63 -4.51 -12.78
C LEU A 122 -8.16 -3.78 -14.02
N CYS A 123 -9.43 -4.03 -14.41
CA CYS A 123 -10.13 -3.25 -15.43
C CYS A 123 -10.60 -1.89 -14.91
N LYS A 124 -10.70 -1.70 -13.59
CA LYS A 124 -11.20 -0.45 -13.00
C LYS A 124 -10.09 0.60 -12.92
N ASP A 125 -10.50 1.85 -12.74
CA ASP A 125 -9.57 2.92 -12.41
C ASP A 125 -9.04 2.79 -10.98
N ALA A 126 -8.09 3.68 -10.65
CA ALA A 126 -7.56 3.78 -9.30
C ALA A 126 -8.70 4.00 -8.31
N PRO A 127 -8.75 3.25 -7.20
CA PRO A 127 -9.70 3.56 -6.15
C PRO A 127 -9.46 4.98 -5.64
N THR A 128 -10.55 5.71 -5.43
CA THR A 128 -10.57 6.99 -4.74
C THR A 128 -10.38 6.77 -3.24
N ARG A 129 -10.00 7.82 -2.50
CA ARG A 129 -9.90 7.76 -1.04
C ARG A 129 -11.21 7.27 -0.41
N GLU A 130 -12.34 7.81 -0.84
CA GLU A 130 -13.66 7.43 -0.31
C GLU A 130 -13.99 5.96 -0.54
N GLU A 131 -13.67 5.41 -1.73
CA GLU A 131 -13.82 3.99 -2.02
C GLU A 131 -12.92 3.12 -1.13
N MET A 132 -11.68 3.55 -0.85
CA MET A 132 -10.79 2.80 0.05
C MET A 132 -11.36 2.71 1.47
N PHE A 133 -11.88 3.82 2.00
CA PHE A 133 -12.57 3.84 3.30
C PHE A 133 -13.79 2.91 3.28
N ALA A 134 -14.64 3.04 2.26
CA ALA A 134 -15.86 2.26 2.15
C ALA A 134 -15.57 0.75 2.05
N GLU A 135 -14.62 0.34 1.19
CA GLU A 135 -14.23 -1.06 1.02
C GLU A 135 -13.64 -1.63 2.32
N MET A 136 -12.71 -0.92 2.98
CA MET A 136 -12.09 -1.40 4.23
C MET A 136 -13.10 -1.52 5.38
N LEU A 137 -13.93 -0.50 5.59
CA LEU A 137 -14.92 -0.48 6.67
C LEU A 137 -16.06 -1.49 6.41
N ALA A 138 -16.53 -1.62 5.18
CA ALA A 138 -17.56 -2.59 4.82
C ALA A 138 -17.10 -4.04 5.02
N SER A 139 -15.80 -4.34 4.82
CA SER A 139 -15.26 -5.69 4.99
C SER A 139 -15.34 -6.25 6.43
N VAL A 140 -15.60 -5.38 7.41
CA VAL A 140 -15.80 -5.75 8.82
C VAL A 140 -17.17 -5.32 9.33
N GLU A 141 -18.11 -5.04 8.41
CA GLU A 141 -19.48 -4.63 8.71
C GLU A 141 -19.53 -3.41 9.66
N ALA A 142 -18.64 -2.44 9.43
CA ALA A 142 -18.53 -1.30 10.32
C ALA A 142 -19.75 -0.39 10.23
N THR A 143 -20.16 0.14 11.38
CA THR A 143 -21.17 1.20 11.50
C THR A 143 -20.63 2.35 12.36
N PRO A 144 -21.09 3.60 12.21
CA PRO A 144 -20.69 4.69 13.09
C PRO A 144 -20.91 4.33 14.57
N ALA A 145 -19.90 4.51 15.42
CA ALA A 145 -20.01 4.17 16.82
C ALA A 145 -20.81 5.23 17.61
N GLU A 146 -21.64 4.75 18.53
CA GLU A 146 -22.25 5.60 19.55
C GLU A 146 -21.19 6.08 20.56
N LEU A 147 -21.21 7.38 20.88
CA LEU A 147 -20.31 8.01 21.83
C LEU A 147 -21.10 8.41 23.09
N ALA A 148 -20.63 8.02 24.28
CA ALA A 148 -21.20 8.43 25.57
C ALA A 148 -20.48 9.66 26.14
N ILE A 149 -20.27 10.66 25.29
CA ILE A 149 -19.52 11.87 25.63
C ILE A 149 -20.48 13.03 25.44
N GLU A 150 -21.18 13.33 26.53
CA GLU A 150 -21.94 14.57 26.71
C GLU A 150 -20.90 15.68 26.87
N ASP A 151 -20.74 16.56 25.88
CA ASP A 151 -20.34 17.97 26.05
C ASP A 151 -19.66 18.51 24.78
N ASN A 152 -20.45 18.73 23.71
CA ASN A 152 -20.41 19.87 22.78
C ASN A 152 -21.09 19.46 21.45
N PRO A 153 -22.10 20.19 20.94
CA PRO A 153 -22.66 19.94 19.59
C PRO A 153 -21.63 20.04 18.45
N GLU A 154 -20.43 20.59 18.69
CA GLU A 154 -19.30 20.61 17.75
C GLU A 154 -18.43 19.33 17.78
N THR A 155 -18.51 18.50 18.83
CA THR A 155 -17.78 17.20 18.93
C THR A 155 -18.54 16.07 18.27
N THR A 156 -18.94 16.27 17.01
CA THR A 156 -19.62 15.24 16.22
C THR A 156 -18.61 14.19 15.76
N ASN A 157 -18.96 12.91 15.93
CA ASN A 157 -18.19 11.80 15.37
C ASN A 157 -18.06 12.03 13.85
N SER A 158 -16.83 12.09 13.35
CA SER A 158 -16.58 12.31 11.91
C SER A 158 -16.92 11.08 11.05
N ALA A 159 -17.29 9.96 11.68
CA ALA A 159 -17.75 8.76 11.00
C ALA A 159 -19.04 9.02 10.19
N SER A 160 -18.94 8.87 8.87
CA SER A 160 -20.09 8.90 7.96
C SER A 160 -20.78 7.53 7.88
N ALA A 161 -22.12 7.53 7.79
CA ALA A 161 -22.92 6.33 7.53
C ALA A 161 -22.62 5.70 6.16
N ALA A 162 -22.10 6.48 5.21
CA ALA A 162 -21.62 6.00 3.92
C ALA A 162 -20.26 5.28 4.01
N LEU A 163 -19.62 5.26 5.18
CA LEU A 163 -18.31 4.64 5.43
C LEU A 163 -17.16 5.23 4.61
N THR A 164 -17.27 6.49 4.20
CA THR A 164 -16.32 7.15 3.29
C THR A 164 -15.31 8.07 3.98
N THR A 165 -15.32 8.14 5.32
CA THR A 165 -14.59 9.14 6.09
C THR A 165 -13.82 8.51 7.26
N PRO A 166 -12.74 9.15 7.74
CA PRO A 166 -12.13 8.76 9.01
C PRO A 166 -13.06 9.09 10.18
N GLY A 167 -13.01 8.29 11.24
CA GLY A 167 -13.84 8.51 12.41
C GLY A 167 -13.78 7.36 13.39
N THR A 168 -14.70 7.37 14.35
CA THR A 168 -14.88 6.27 15.29
C THR A 168 -16.04 5.39 14.82
N TYR A 169 -15.70 4.19 14.35
CA TYR A 169 -16.65 3.18 13.91
C TYR A 169 -16.67 2.00 14.88
N ARG A 170 -17.66 1.12 14.75
CA ARG A 170 -17.73 -0.19 15.42
C ARG A 170 -17.92 -1.27 14.37
N ALA A 171 -17.03 -2.26 14.34
CA ALA A 171 -17.15 -3.42 13.46
C ALA A 171 -18.28 -4.37 13.92
N GLY A 172 -18.99 -4.97 12.97
CA GLY A 172 -19.89 -6.10 13.22
C GLY A 172 -19.15 -7.44 13.34
N ILE A 173 -17.98 -7.54 12.71
CA ILE A 173 -17.12 -8.74 12.74
C ILE A 173 -15.89 -8.47 13.63
N THR A 174 -15.53 -9.42 14.47
CA THR A 174 -14.34 -9.33 15.35
C THR A 174 -13.47 -10.58 15.31
N GLY A 175 -12.31 -10.53 15.96
CA GLY A 175 -11.42 -11.69 16.09
C GLY A 175 -10.70 -12.08 14.78
N PRO A 176 -10.30 -13.35 14.64
CA PRO A 176 -9.51 -13.82 13.50
C PRO A 176 -10.19 -13.62 12.14
N ASP A 177 -11.52 -13.69 12.09
CA ASP A 177 -12.28 -13.45 10.86
C ASP A 177 -12.15 -12.00 10.39
N ALA A 178 -12.25 -11.04 11.32
CA ALA A 178 -12.04 -9.62 10.99
C ALA A 178 -10.63 -9.38 10.46
N GLU A 179 -9.60 -9.92 11.13
CA GLU A 179 -8.20 -9.77 10.68
C GLU A 179 -7.96 -10.42 9.30
N ARG A 180 -8.64 -11.54 8.99
CA ARG A 180 -8.61 -12.16 7.66
C ARG A 180 -9.25 -11.25 6.61
N PHE A 181 -10.45 -10.74 6.86
CA PHE A 181 -11.15 -9.85 5.92
C PHE A 181 -10.38 -8.55 5.70
N LEU A 182 -9.89 -7.91 6.77
CA LEU A 182 -9.04 -6.73 6.69
C LEU A 182 -7.81 -6.98 5.81
N ARG A 183 -7.06 -8.06 6.07
CA ARG A 183 -5.85 -8.40 5.28
C ARG A 183 -6.18 -8.63 3.81
N TRP A 184 -7.27 -9.36 3.54
CA TRP A 184 -7.71 -9.65 2.18
C TRP A 184 -8.06 -8.35 1.44
N THR A 185 -8.91 -7.50 2.03
CA THR A 185 -9.34 -6.24 1.42
C THR A 185 -8.16 -5.30 1.19
N TYR A 186 -7.27 -5.14 2.17
CA TYR A 186 -6.07 -4.31 2.06
C TYR A 186 -5.17 -4.75 0.89
N ARG A 187 -4.91 -6.06 0.77
CA ARG A 187 -4.10 -6.61 -0.33
C ARG A 187 -4.78 -6.45 -1.68
N THR A 188 -6.09 -6.58 -1.76
CA THR A 188 -6.87 -6.38 -2.99
C THR A 188 -6.84 -4.92 -3.46
N ILE A 189 -6.98 -3.95 -2.55
CA ILE A 189 -6.85 -2.53 -2.90
C ILE A 189 -5.40 -2.20 -3.28
N MET A 190 -4.42 -2.70 -2.52
CA MET A 190 -3.00 -2.53 -2.83
C MET A 190 -2.64 -3.11 -4.21
N MET A 191 -3.22 -4.25 -4.58
CA MET A 191 -3.06 -4.86 -5.90
C MET A 191 -3.50 -3.91 -7.01
N ARG A 192 -4.67 -3.26 -6.86
CA ARG A 192 -5.16 -2.27 -7.84
C ARG A 192 -4.19 -1.10 -7.98
N LEU A 193 -3.67 -0.58 -6.86
CA LEU A 193 -2.70 0.51 -6.86
C LEU A 193 -1.38 0.10 -7.52
N ALA A 194 -0.85 -1.08 -7.18
CA ALA A 194 0.38 -1.63 -7.74
C ALA A 194 0.28 -1.88 -9.24
N ALA A 195 -0.83 -2.42 -9.72
CA ALA A 195 -1.04 -2.67 -11.15
C ALA A 195 -0.98 -1.37 -11.97
N LEU A 196 -1.56 -0.30 -11.45
CA LEU A 196 -1.52 1.02 -12.10
C LEU A 196 -0.12 1.62 -12.09
N ASP A 197 0.57 1.60 -10.95
CA ASP A 197 1.94 2.11 -10.82
C ASP A 197 2.92 1.37 -11.74
N LEU A 198 2.92 0.03 -11.68
CA LEU A 198 3.77 -0.83 -12.51
C LEU A 198 3.47 -0.65 -14.00
N SER A 199 2.20 -0.50 -14.39
CA SER A 199 1.85 -0.25 -15.79
C SER A 199 2.38 1.10 -16.31
N GLY A 200 2.53 2.10 -15.43
CA GLY A 200 3.07 3.42 -15.76
C GLY A 200 4.61 3.47 -15.88
N THR A 201 5.29 2.43 -15.41
CA THR A 201 6.75 2.24 -15.58
C THR A 201 7.09 1.20 -16.64
N TYR A 202 6.06 0.63 -17.27
CA TYR A 202 6.19 -0.38 -18.32
C TYR A 202 6.86 0.19 -19.59
N PRO A 203 7.70 -0.59 -20.30
CA PRO A 203 8.41 -0.11 -21.49
C PRO A 203 7.49 0.44 -22.58
N ASN A 204 7.91 1.54 -23.21
CA ASN A 204 7.20 2.17 -24.32
C ASN A 204 8.09 2.27 -25.56
N ASP A 205 7.85 1.39 -26.54
CA ASP A 205 8.57 1.27 -27.80
C ASP A 205 7.69 0.70 -28.94
N ALA A 206 8.28 0.37 -30.09
CA ALA A 206 7.55 -0.10 -31.26
C ALA A 206 6.76 -1.41 -31.07
N ARG A 207 7.13 -2.24 -30.09
CA ARG A 207 6.50 -3.55 -29.80
C ARG A 207 5.67 -3.54 -28.51
N ARG A 208 5.88 -2.55 -27.65
CA ARG A 208 5.34 -2.46 -26.29
C ARG A 208 4.82 -1.07 -26.03
N LYS A 209 3.56 -0.94 -25.62
CA LYS A 209 2.96 0.35 -25.30
C LYS A 209 2.67 0.40 -23.81
N GLY A 210 3.46 1.15 -23.07
CA GLY A 210 3.23 1.39 -21.64
C GLY A 210 1.95 2.19 -21.38
N GLN A 211 1.54 2.25 -20.11
CA GLN A 211 0.43 3.09 -19.67
C GLN A 211 0.93 4.46 -19.18
N PRO A 212 0.05 5.45 -19.00
CA PRO A 212 0.43 6.74 -18.45
C PRO A 212 1.18 6.58 -17.13
N ARG A 213 2.28 7.31 -16.98
CA ARG A 213 3.10 7.29 -15.78
C ARG A 213 2.29 7.79 -14.58
N VAL A 214 2.36 7.06 -13.47
CA VAL A 214 1.88 7.55 -12.17
C VAL A 214 3.03 8.26 -11.48
N ASP A 215 2.83 9.53 -11.10
CA ASP A 215 3.85 10.26 -10.36
C ASP A 215 4.07 9.65 -8.98
N PHE A 216 5.32 9.66 -8.52
CA PHE A 216 5.71 9.13 -7.21
C PHE A 216 4.85 9.72 -6.08
N SER A 217 4.63 11.04 -6.07
CA SER A 217 3.78 11.71 -5.07
C SER A 217 2.34 11.25 -5.11
N THR A 218 1.83 10.86 -6.28
CA THR A 218 0.46 10.34 -6.43
C THR A 218 0.35 8.92 -5.90
N ALA A 219 1.32 8.06 -6.21
CA ALA A 219 1.38 6.71 -5.65
C ALA A 219 1.52 6.76 -4.11
N ALA A 220 2.45 7.56 -3.59
CA ALA A 220 2.69 7.68 -2.15
C ALA A 220 1.50 8.22 -1.37
N ARG A 221 0.78 9.21 -1.93
CA ARG A 221 -0.47 9.71 -1.34
C ARG A 221 -1.55 8.64 -1.29
N ARG A 222 -1.76 7.89 -2.38
CA ARG A 222 -2.76 6.81 -2.42
C ARG A 222 -2.44 5.67 -1.45
N LEU A 223 -1.16 5.32 -1.30
CA LEU A 223 -0.72 4.37 -0.28
C LEU A 223 -0.99 4.89 1.14
N SER A 224 -0.86 6.21 1.34
CA SER A 224 -1.19 6.84 2.62
C SER A 224 -2.69 6.91 2.89
N ASP A 225 -3.50 7.16 1.86
CA ASP A 225 -4.97 7.09 1.94
C ASP A 225 -5.44 5.67 2.27
N LEU A 226 -4.80 4.65 1.68
CA LEU A 226 -5.08 3.25 2.00
C LEU A 226 -4.68 2.90 3.45
N ALA A 227 -3.54 3.38 3.93
CA ALA A 227 -3.13 3.19 5.32
C ALA A 227 -4.11 3.84 6.30
N ASP A 228 -4.61 5.05 6.01
CA ASP A 228 -5.67 5.71 6.79
C ASP A 228 -6.92 4.83 6.83
N ALA A 229 -7.45 4.41 5.68
CA ALA A 229 -8.65 3.58 5.58
C ALA A 229 -8.51 2.25 6.33
N ALA A 230 -7.35 1.59 6.17
CA ALA A 230 -7.06 0.31 6.81
C ALA A 230 -7.01 0.43 8.34
N LEU A 231 -6.36 1.48 8.85
CA LEU A 231 -6.26 1.71 10.28
C LEU A 231 -7.58 2.24 10.87
N THR A 232 -8.40 2.98 10.13
CA THR A 232 -9.78 3.29 10.54
C THR A 232 -10.62 2.02 10.72
N ALA A 233 -10.50 1.05 9.81
CA ALA A 233 -11.16 -0.24 9.95
C ALA A 233 -10.57 -1.09 11.10
N ALA A 234 -9.26 -1.05 11.35
CA ALA A 234 -8.66 -1.68 12.54
C ALA A 234 -9.17 -1.05 13.85
N LEU A 235 -9.34 0.28 13.89
CA LEU A 235 -9.92 0.97 15.03
C LEU A 235 -11.36 0.51 15.27
N SER A 236 -12.15 0.28 14.22
CA SER A 236 -13.55 -0.17 14.38
C SER A 236 -13.65 -1.56 15.00
N VAL A 237 -12.74 -2.47 14.66
CA VAL A 237 -12.62 -3.80 15.26
C VAL A 237 -12.14 -3.69 16.71
N ALA A 238 -11.18 -2.81 16.98
CA ALA A 238 -10.71 -2.53 18.34
C ALA A 238 -11.84 -1.98 19.24
N VAL A 239 -12.66 -1.06 18.71
CA VAL A 239 -13.85 -0.52 19.39
C VAL A 239 -14.82 -1.64 19.73
N ALA A 240 -15.16 -2.50 18.77
CA ALA A 240 -16.06 -3.63 19.01
C ALA A 240 -15.50 -4.58 20.09
N GLY A 241 -14.21 -4.91 20.03
CA GLY A 241 -13.57 -5.79 21.01
C GLY A 241 -13.47 -5.22 22.43
N VAL A 242 -13.23 -3.91 22.58
CA VAL A 242 -13.07 -3.27 23.89
C VAL A 242 -14.41 -2.89 24.52
N TYR A 243 -15.35 -2.42 23.71
CA TYR A 243 -16.61 -1.85 24.19
C TYR A 243 -17.81 -2.80 24.07
N ALA A 244 -17.72 -3.88 23.28
CA ALA A 244 -18.86 -4.72 22.89
C ALA A 244 -19.96 -3.85 22.26
N ASP A 245 -21.17 -3.83 22.83
CA ASP A 245 -22.28 -2.99 22.34
C ASP A 245 -22.40 -1.66 23.10
N ARG A 246 -21.52 -1.39 24.07
CA ARG A 246 -21.62 -0.16 24.88
C ARG A 246 -21.08 1.04 24.11
N PRO A 247 -21.66 2.24 24.31
CA PRO A 247 -21.10 3.47 23.77
C PRO A 247 -19.63 3.68 24.15
N VAL A 248 -18.87 4.30 23.25
CA VAL A 248 -17.46 4.64 23.47
C VAL A 248 -17.38 5.82 24.45
N ASP A 249 -16.64 5.65 25.53
CA ASP A 249 -16.55 6.61 26.66
C ASP A 249 -15.27 7.45 26.66
N ALA A 250 -14.56 7.51 25.54
CA ALA A 250 -13.38 8.36 25.35
C ALA A 250 -13.24 8.82 23.90
N ARG A 251 -12.90 10.09 23.71
CA ARG A 251 -12.49 10.67 22.43
C ARG A 251 -11.05 10.25 22.19
N LEU A 252 -10.80 9.19 21.42
CA LEU A 252 -9.43 8.78 21.04
C LEU A 252 -9.12 9.32 19.65
N SER A 253 -8.04 10.09 19.51
CA SER A 253 -7.50 10.54 18.23
C SER A 253 -6.18 9.84 17.93
N VAL A 254 -6.02 9.38 16.69
CA VAL A 254 -4.78 8.79 16.18
C VAL A 254 -4.14 9.77 15.22
N MET A 255 -2.91 10.15 15.52
CA MET A 255 -2.09 11.01 14.67
C MET A 255 -1.14 10.14 13.85
N ALA A 256 -1.17 10.27 12.53
CA ALA A 256 -0.14 9.71 11.67
C ALA A 256 1.11 10.58 11.75
N MET A 257 2.26 9.94 11.87
CA MET A 257 3.58 10.54 11.96
C MET A 257 4.46 10.08 10.79
N GLY A 258 5.68 10.60 10.70
CA GLY A 258 6.68 10.09 9.75
C GLY A 258 6.19 10.16 8.30
N LYS A 259 6.44 9.10 7.51
CA LYS A 259 6.06 9.08 6.08
C LYS A 259 4.54 9.09 5.89
N CYS A 260 3.80 8.35 6.71
CA CYS A 260 2.34 8.32 6.62
C CYS A 260 1.75 9.70 6.91
N GLY A 261 2.29 10.38 7.93
CA GLY A 261 1.89 11.72 8.29
C GLY A 261 2.14 12.73 7.17
N ALA A 262 3.30 12.67 6.50
CA ALA A 262 3.62 13.50 5.34
C ALA A 262 2.96 13.04 4.02
N GLN A 263 2.19 11.96 4.02
CA GLN A 263 1.59 11.35 2.81
C GLN A 263 2.63 10.85 1.78
N GLU A 264 3.76 10.35 2.28
CA GLU A 264 4.93 9.88 1.54
C GLU A 264 5.17 8.36 1.74
N LEU A 265 4.13 7.56 1.94
CA LEU A 265 4.27 6.11 2.17
C LEU A 265 4.77 5.37 0.94
N ASN A 266 5.59 4.34 1.20
CA ASN A 266 6.00 3.35 0.20
C ASN A 266 5.26 2.03 0.45
N TYR A 267 5.29 1.09 -0.52
CA TYR A 267 4.59 -0.21 -0.42
C TYR A 267 4.94 -1.05 0.82
N ILE A 268 6.19 -0.96 1.29
CA ILE A 268 6.69 -1.65 2.47
C ILE A 268 7.15 -0.56 3.45
N SER A 269 6.21 0.03 4.17
CA SER A 269 6.50 1.02 5.20
C SER A 269 5.70 0.75 6.45
N ASP A 270 6.39 0.89 7.58
CA ASP A 270 5.75 0.99 8.88
C ASP A 270 4.96 2.30 8.96
N VAL A 271 3.95 2.31 9.83
CA VAL A 271 3.12 3.50 10.10
C VAL A 271 3.35 3.96 11.53
N ASP A 272 4.04 5.09 11.65
CA ASP A 272 4.30 5.75 12.92
C ASP A 272 3.02 6.47 13.40
N VAL A 273 2.64 6.29 14.67
CA VAL A 273 1.44 6.91 15.27
C VAL A 273 1.69 7.52 16.65
N VAL A 274 0.88 8.52 17.01
CA VAL A 274 0.76 9.05 18.38
C VAL A 274 -0.72 9.13 18.75
N PHE A 275 -1.06 8.81 20.00
CA PHE A 275 -2.44 8.80 20.49
C PHE A 275 -2.70 9.93 21.48
N ALA A 276 -3.76 10.69 21.25
CA ALA A 276 -4.33 11.61 22.22
C ALA A 276 -5.73 11.13 22.62
N ALA A 277 -6.09 11.22 23.90
CA ALA A 277 -7.44 10.88 24.33
C ALA A 277 -8.02 11.77 25.41
N GLU A 278 -9.34 11.94 25.38
CA GLU A 278 -10.12 12.65 26.40
C GLU A 278 -11.34 11.81 26.82
N PRO A 279 -11.38 11.28 28.06
CA PRO A 279 -10.24 11.14 28.99
C PRO A 279 -9.24 10.04 28.55
N ALA A 280 -7.96 10.20 28.96
CA ALA A 280 -6.92 9.20 28.72
C ALA A 280 -6.89 8.11 29.81
N HIS A 281 -7.98 7.35 29.94
CA HIS A 281 -8.10 6.27 30.95
C HIS A 281 -7.60 4.91 30.43
N ALA A 282 -7.76 3.87 31.26
CA ALA A 282 -7.29 2.51 30.96
C ALA A 282 -7.99 1.90 29.72
N LYS A 283 -9.27 2.20 29.46
CA LYS A 283 -9.94 1.66 28.26
C LYS A 283 -9.46 2.36 26.98
N ALA A 284 -9.18 3.67 27.02
CA ALA A 284 -8.59 4.39 25.90
C ALA A 284 -7.19 3.84 25.57
N THR A 285 -6.41 3.54 26.61
CA THR A 285 -5.10 2.87 26.46
C THR A 285 -5.25 1.47 25.86
N ARG A 286 -6.23 0.68 26.33
CA ARG A 286 -6.52 -0.64 25.76
C ARG A 286 -6.98 -0.56 24.30
N LEU A 287 -7.79 0.44 23.96
CA LEU A 287 -8.26 0.69 22.60
C LEU A 287 -7.09 0.98 21.65
N ALA A 288 -6.16 1.85 22.05
CA ALA A 288 -4.95 2.13 21.27
C ALA A 288 -4.04 0.90 21.13
N ALA A 289 -3.92 0.07 22.18
CA ALA A 289 -3.14 -1.17 22.12
C ALA A 289 -3.77 -2.21 21.17
N GLU A 290 -5.09 -2.39 21.19
CA GLU A 290 -5.78 -3.29 20.25
C GLU A 290 -5.70 -2.76 18.82
N PHE A 291 -5.79 -1.45 18.60
CA PHE A 291 -5.58 -0.83 17.30
C PHE A 291 -4.21 -1.20 16.71
N ILE A 292 -3.13 -1.05 17.50
CA ILE A 292 -1.77 -1.44 17.07
C ILE A 292 -1.74 -2.94 16.74
N ARG A 293 -2.24 -3.78 17.64
CA ARG A 293 -2.21 -5.24 17.47
C ARG A 293 -2.92 -5.69 16.19
N ILE A 294 -4.12 -5.16 15.95
CA ILE A 294 -4.92 -5.50 14.76
C ILE A 294 -4.24 -4.99 13.49
N GLY A 295 -3.68 -3.77 13.52
CA GLY A 295 -2.90 -3.21 12.41
C GLY A 295 -1.68 -4.05 12.05
N CYS A 296 -0.82 -4.36 13.03
CA CYS A 296 0.35 -5.24 12.88
C CYS A 296 -0.04 -6.62 12.37
N ASN A 297 -1.10 -7.20 12.92
CA ASN A 297 -1.57 -8.50 12.49
C ASN A 297 -2.10 -8.47 11.06
N SER A 298 -2.72 -7.39 10.59
CA SER A 298 -3.49 -7.38 9.33
C SER A 298 -2.72 -6.81 8.14
N PHE A 299 -1.88 -5.78 8.34
CA PHE A 299 -1.36 -4.96 7.24
C PHE A 299 0.17 -4.78 7.25
N PHE A 300 0.67 -4.08 8.27
CA PHE A 300 2.04 -3.57 8.40
C PHE A 300 2.32 -3.22 9.87
N GLU A 301 3.58 -3.00 10.21
CA GLU A 301 3.95 -2.57 11.56
C GLU A 301 3.39 -1.18 11.88
N VAL A 302 2.77 -1.07 13.06
CA VAL A 302 2.25 0.19 13.60
C VAL A 302 3.10 0.58 14.80
N ASP A 303 3.91 1.63 14.65
CA ASP A 303 4.88 2.03 15.68
C ASP A 303 4.43 3.28 16.44
N ALA A 304 4.34 3.17 17.77
CA ALA A 304 4.02 4.30 18.65
C ALA A 304 5.27 4.90 19.33
N ALA A 305 6.48 4.61 18.85
CA ALA A 305 7.74 5.01 19.50
C ALA A 305 8.03 6.52 19.43
N LEU A 306 7.35 7.28 18.56
CA LEU A 306 7.48 8.74 18.47
C LEU A 306 6.67 9.51 19.52
N ARG A 307 5.97 8.82 20.43
CA ARG A 307 5.25 9.46 21.54
C ARG A 307 6.22 10.01 22.59
N PRO A 308 5.79 10.98 23.43
CA PRO A 308 6.59 11.47 24.56
C PRO A 308 7.20 10.35 25.39
N GLU A 309 8.51 10.45 25.68
CA GLU A 309 9.31 9.46 26.44
C GLU A 309 9.43 8.08 25.72
N GLY A 310 9.06 8.01 24.44
CA GLY A 310 9.16 6.83 23.60
C GLY A 310 8.52 5.59 24.21
N LYS A 311 9.21 4.45 24.13
CA LYS A 311 8.73 3.16 24.66
C LYS A 311 8.46 3.17 26.18
N SER A 312 9.12 4.07 26.93
CA SER A 312 8.95 4.22 28.38
C SER A 312 7.78 5.13 28.75
N GLY A 313 7.25 5.90 27.81
CA GLY A 313 6.11 6.79 28.02
C GLY A 313 4.76 6.09 27.93
N ALA A 314 3.75 6.72 28.54
CA ALA A 314 2.35 6.31 28.41
C ALA A 314 1.93 6.27 26.93
N LEU A 315 1.26 5.17 26.53
CA LEU A 315 0.81 4.97 25.16
C LEU A 315 -0.19 6.04 24.71
N VAL A 316 -1.08 6.43 25.63
CA VAL A 316 -2.12 7.44 25.41
C VAL A 316 -1.98 8.51 26.48
N ARG A 317 -2.04 9.78 26.08
CA ARG A 317 -2.09 10.92 27.01
C ARG A 317 -3.18 11.89 26.58
N THR A 318 -3.60 12.78 27.47
CA THR A 318 -4.47 13.90 27.09
C THR A 318 -3.72 14.91 26.21
N LEU A 319 -4.45 15.78 25.52
CA LEU A 319 -3.84 16.89 24.78
C LEU A 319 -3.06 17.83 25.74
N ASP A 320 -3.63 18.13 26.91
CA ASP A 320 -2.94 18.92 27.94
C ASP A 320 -1.61 18.30 28.38
N SER A 321 -1.58 16.98 28.57
CA SER A 321 -0.36 16.26 28.95
C SER A 321 0.71 16.34 27.85
N HIS A 322 0.32 16.19 26.57
CA HIS A 322 1.24 16.39 25.45
C HIS A 322 1.77 17.83 25.41
N ALA A 323 0.90 18.83 25.49
CA ALA A 323 1.30 20.24 25.43
C ALA A 323 2.23 20.63 26.59
N ALA A 324 1.98 20.09 27.80
CA ALA A 324 2.88 20.27 28.92
C ALA A 324 4.25 19.61 28.67
N TYR A 325 4.27 18.43 28.05
CA TYR A 325 5.50 17.72 27.73
C TYR A 325 6.35 18.46 26.72
N TYR A 326 5.78 18.79 25.55
CA TYR A 326 6.50 19.47 24.48
C TYR A 326 7.04 20.83 24.90
N ARG A 327 6.32 21.56 25.77
CA ARG A 327 6.80 22.84 26.28
C ARG A 327 8.02 22.73 27.18
N ARG A 328 8.14 21.65 27.97
CA ARG A 328 9.12 21.56 29.07
C ARG A 328 10.30 20.65 28.79
N TRP A 329 10.08 19.54 28.09
CA TRP A 329 11.06 18.45 28.02
C TRP A 329 11.41 18.02 26.60
N ALA A 330 10.69 18.48 25.57
CA ALA A 330 10.93 17.99 24.22
C ALA A 330 12.24 18.49 23.62
N GLU A 331 12.94 17.53 23.01
CA GLU A 331 14.17 17.72 22.27
C GLU A 331 13.91 18.21 20.85
N THR A 332 14.90 18.84 20.22
CA THR A 332 14.79 19.40 18.86
C THR A 332 14.30 18.37 17.82
N TRP A 333 14.73 17.11 17.93
CA TRP A 333 14.33 16.04 17.00
C TRP A 333 12.84 15.66 17.11
N GLU A 334 12.22 15.82 18.29
CA GLU A 334 10.80 15.53 18.49
C GLU A 334 9.93 16.54 17.76
N PHE A 335 10.34 17.81 17.74
CA PHE A 335 9.69 18.83 16.93
C PHE A 335 9.85 18.56 15.43
N GLN A 336 10.99 18.03 15.00
CA GLN A 336 11.16 17.60 13.60
C GLN A 336 10.23 16.44 13.23
N ALA A 337 9.95 15.52 14.16
CA ALA A 337 8.98 14.47 13.94
C ALA A 337 7.55 15.04 13.84
N LEU A 338 7.21 16.01 14.68
CA LEU A 338 5.90 16.69 14.67
C LEU A 338 5.62 17.49 13.39
N LEU A 339 6.64 17.91 12.61
CA LEU A 339 6.43 18.56 11.30
C LEU A 339 5.57 17.72 10.35
N LYS A 340 5.62 16.40 10.49
CA LYS A 340 4.88 15.46 9.65
C LYS A 340 3.57 14.99 10.28
N ALA A 341 3.22 15.45 11.48
CA ALA A 341 2.03 14.97 12.18
C ALA A 341 0.74 15.42 11.48
N ARG A 342 -0.23 14.51 11.33
CA ARG A 342 -1.60 14.84 10.91
C ARG A 342 -2.64 13.93 11.56
N PRO A 343 -3.90 14.38 11.73
CA PRO A 343 -4.98 13.49 12.14
C PRO A 343 -5.18 12.37 11.11
N MET A 344 -5.30 11.14 11.58
CA MET A 344 -5.52 9.95 10.74
C MET A 344 -6.94 9.41 10.90
N THR A 345 -7.34 9.09 12.13
CA THR A 345 -8.64 8.47 12.44
C THR A 345 -9.02 8.66 13.91
N GLY A 346 -10.24 8.24 14.27
CA GLY A 346 -10.81 8.40 15.60
C GLY A 346 -11.50 9.75 15.74
N ASP A 347 -11.28 10.46 16.83
CA ASP A 347 -11.79 11.82 17.04
C ASP A 347 -10.96 12.83 16.24
N MET A 348 -11.46 13.21 15.07
CA MET A 348 -10.77 14.12 14.16
C MET A 348 -10.72 15.56 14.67
N ALA A 349 -11.68 15.97 15.50
CA ALA A 349 -11.68 17.29 16.14
C ALA A 349 -10.55 17.40 17.17
N LEU A 350 -10.39 16.40 18.04
CA LEU A 350 -9.28 16.33 19.00
C LEU A 350 -7.92 16.28 18.28
N GLY A 351 -7.85 15.57 17.15
CA GLY A 351 -6.64 15.53 16.32
C GLY A 351 -6.30 16.91 15.73
N LYS A 352 -7.32 17.66 15.28
CA LYS A 352 -7.14 19.04 14.82
C LYS A 352 -6.65 19.94 15.96
N ASP A 353 -7.28 19.85 17.14
CA ASP A 353 -6.86 20.60 18.33
C ASP A 353 -5.42 20.28 18.73
N TYR A 354 -5.00 19.02 18.55
CA TYR A 354 -3.62 18.58 18.76
C TYR A 354 -2.64 19.31 17.84
N ILE A 355 -2.91 19.34 16.53
CA ILE A 355 -2.05 20.04 15.56
C ILE A 355 -2.03 21.54 15.82
N ASP A 356 -3.20 22.15 16.04
CA ASP A 356 -3.31 23.59 16.25
C ASP A 356 -2.55 24.03 17.51
N ARG A 357 -2.58 23.21 18.56
CA ARG A 357 -1.92 23.54 19.83
C ARG A 357 -0.41 23.31 19.82
N LEU A 358 0.07 22.28 19.12
CA LEU A 358 1.51 21.95 19.08
C LEU A 358 2.24 22.58 17.89
N GLY A 359 1.53 22.90 16.81
CA GLY A 359 2.09 23.49 15.59
C GLY A 359 2.95 24.74 15.84
N PRO A 360 2.52 25.72 16.67
CA PRO A 360 3.36 26.88 17.00
C PRO A 360 4.71 26.48 17.64
N MET A 361 4.71 25.47 18.51
CA MET A 361 5.92 25.03 19.23
C MET A 361 6.96 24.42 18.28
N VAL A 362 6.52 23.80 17.17
CA VAL A 362 7.42 23.25 16.14
C VAL A 362 8.25 24.36 15.49
N TRP A 363 7.63 25.52 15.22
CA TRP A 363 8.31 26.67 14.63
C TRP A 363 9.14 27.45 15.65
N GLU A 364 8.66 27.58 16.89
CA GLU A 364 9.43 28.18 17.99
C GLU A 364 10.71 27.39 18.29
N ALA A 365 10.69 26.06 18.15
CA ALA A 365 11.89 25.23 18.33
C ALA A 365 13.05 25.63 17.41
N SER A 366 12.75 26.17 16.22
CA SER A 366 13.78 26.67 15.29
C SER A 366 14.52 27.93 15.76
N GLN A 367 13.99 28.61 16.77
CA GLN A 367 14.56 29.83 17.35
C GLN A 367 15.55 29.55 18.50
N ARG A 368 15.76 28.28 18.88
CA ARG A 368 16.75 27.90 19.89
C ARG A 368 18.17 28.13 19.34
N ASP A 369 19.06 28.69 20.16
CA ASP A 369 20.45 28.99 19.74
C ASP A 369 21.20 27.76 19.19
N SER A 370 20.95 26.57 19.75
CA SER A 370 21.59 25.30 19.34
C SER A 370 20.93 24.60 18.15
N PHE A 371 19.82 25.11 17.60
CA PHE A 371 18.96 24.36 16.67
C PHE A 371 19.70 23.81 15.46
N VAL A 372 20.52 24.64 14.79
CA VAL A 372 21.27 24.22 13.59
C VAL A 372 22.30 23.15 13.94
N ASP A 373 23.03 23.33 15.04
CA ASP A 373 24.07 22.39 15.49
C ASP A 373 23.46 21.04 15.87
N ASP A 374 22.31 21.05 16.56
CA ASP A 374 21.57 19.84 16.96
C ASP A 374 21.13 19.02 15.74
N ILE A 375 20.58 19.70 14.72
CA ILE A 375 20.13 19.06 13.47
C ILE A 375 21.32 18.44 12.73
N GLN A 376 22.41 19.19 12.56
CA GLN A 376 23.59 18.68 11.89
C GLN A 376 24.21 17.50 12.67
N ALA A 377 24.26 17.58 13.99
CA ALA A 377 24.76 16.50 14.84
C ALA A 377 23.89 15.25 14.74
N MET A 378 22.56 15.40 14.66
CA MET A 378 21.65 14.29 14.42
C MET A 378 21.85 13.70 13.02
N ARG A 379 22.01 14.52 11.98
CA ARG A 379 22.26 14.03 10.61
C ARG A 379 23.59 13.27 10.49
N ARG A 380 24.65 13.76 11.14
CA ARG A 380 25.95 13.07 11.22
C ARG A 380 25.81 11.68 11.86
N ARG A 381 25.16 11.60 13.02
CA ARG A 381 24.87 10.32 13.71
C ARG A 381 24.10 9.33 12.83
N VAL A 382 23.12 9.81 12.07
CA VAL A 382 22.37 8.96 11.12
C VAL A 382 23.28 8.42 10.01
N LEU A 383 24.15 9.25 9.45
CA LEU A 383 25.06 8.84 8.37
C LEU A 383 26.16 7.89 8.87
N GLU A 384 26.64 8.05 10.11
CA GLU A 384 27.63 7.17 10.74
C GLU A 384 27.11 5.73 10.87
N ASN A 385 25.79 5.53 10.98
CA ASN A 385 25.17 4.20 11.00
C ASN A 385 25.06 3.54 9.61
N VAL A 386 25.39 4.26 8.53
CA VAL A 386 25.40 3.70 7.17
C VAL A 386 26.79 3.14 6.86
N PRO A 387 26.92 1.87 6.41
CA PRO A 387 28.18 1.30 5.96
C PRO A 387 28.87 2.19 4.93
N GLU A 388 30.18 2.40 5.08
CA GLU A 388 30.92 3.42 4.32
C GLU A 388 30.85 3.20 2.80
N ASP A 389 30.93 1.95 2.36
CA ASP A 389 30.84 1.52 0.95
C ASP A 389 29.45 1.72 0.33
N LEU A 390 28.42 1.92 1.16
CA LEU A 390 27.05 2.16 0.73
C LEU A 390 26.62 3.63 0.84
N ARG A 391 27.40 4.51 1.48
CA ARG A 391 26.96 5.90 1.76
C ARG A 391 26.56 6.71 0.54
N ASP A 392 27.17 6.45 -0.62
CA ASP A 392 26.86 7.16 -1.87
C ASP A 392 25.80 6.44 -2.74
N ARG A 393 25.32 5.26 -2.31
CA ARG A 393 24.33 4.44 -3.03
C ARG A 393 23.06 4.16 -2.25
N GLU A 394 23.10 4.30 -0.93
CA GLU A 394 21.94 4.09 -0.06
C GLU A 394 20.97 5.27 -0.21
N LEU A 395 19.75 4.96 -0.66
CA LEU A 395 18.79 5.95 -1.14
C LEU A 395 18.16 6.79 -0.01
N LYS A 396 18.12 6.29 1.22
CA LYS A 396 17.36 6.89 2.33
C LYS A 396 18.24 7.72 3.27
N LEU A 397 19.26 7.10 3.86
CA LEU A 397 20.16 7.57 4.89
C LEU A 397 21.52 8.03 4.34
N GLY A 398 21.89 7.58 3.13
CA GLY A 398 23.13 7.96 2.44
C GLY A 398 23.25 9.45 2.14
N ARG A 399 24.41 9.86 1.59
CA ARG A 399 24.68 11.25 1.19
C ARG A 399 23.80 11.64 0.00
N GLY A 400 23.11 12.78 0.11
CA GLY A 400 22.14 13.21 -0.90
C GLY A 400 20.87 12.34 -0.96
N GLY A 401 20.71 11.39 -0.02
CA GLY A 401 19.52 10.58 0.12
C GLY A 401 18.33 11.35 0.71
N LEU A 402 17.23 10.63 0.93
CA LEU A 402 15.95 11.22 1.35
C LEU A 402 15.95 11.87 2.75
N ARG A 403 16.83 11.46 3.67
CA ARG A 403 16.88 11.90 5.08
C ARG A 403 17.88 13.02 5.37
#